data_AF-A0A3D9AIT8-F1
#
_entry.id   AF-A0A3D9AIT8-F1
#
_cell.length_a   1.000
_cell.length_b   1.000
_cell.length_c   1.000
_cell.angle_alpha   90.00
_cell.angle_beta   90.00
_cell.angle_gamma   90.00
#
_symmetry.space_group_name_H-M   'P 1'
#
loop_
_entity.id
_entity.type
_entity.pdbx_description
1 polymer ?
#
loop_
_entity_poly.entity_id
_entity_poly.type
_entity_poly.pdbx_seq_one_letter_code
_entity_poly.pdbx_strand_id
1 'polypeptide(L)' 'MENKDRYFKGLIENNGQLNEIDLGTKFGLDEEETRKIIVQLLSEHKIEYLENRSCNYRLSKPSKRKNKSR' A
#
# COMPACT_ATOMS: atom_id res chain seq x y z
N MET A 1 0.75 -10.31 -13.07
CA MET A 1 -0.16 -10.33 -11.91
C MET A 1 -0.87 -8.99 -11.84
N GLU A 2 -2.05 -8.87 -12.46
CA GLU A 2 -2.81 -7.62 -12.52
C GLU A 2 -3.37 -7.22 -11.14
N ASN A 3 -3.69 -8.20 -10.29
CA ASN A 3 -4.22 -7.98 -8.93
C ASN A 3 -3.29 -7.12 -8.06
N LYS A 4 -1.98 -7.33 -8.19
CA LYS A 4 -0.96 -6.61 -7.44
C LYS A 4 -0.92 -5.12 -7.80
N ASP A 5 -0.99 -4.81 -9.09
CA ASP A 5 -0.95 -3.42 -9.58
C ASP A 5 -2.23 -2.67 -9.21
N ARG A 6 -3.37 -3.37 -9.31
CA ARG A 6 -4.70 -2.86 -8.93
C ARG A 6 -4.77 -2.54 -7.43
N TYR A 7 -4.29 -3.46 -6.60
CA TYR A 7 -4.17 -3.25 -5.15
C TYR A 7 -3.19 -2.12 -4.82
N PHE A 8 -2.04 -2.06 -5.49
CA PHE A 8 -1.05 -1.01 -5.28
C PHE A 8 -1.59 0.39 -5.63
N LYS A 9 -2.30 0.53 -6.76
CA LYS A 9 -3.03 1.76 -7.10
C LYS A 9 -4.06 2.13 -6.05
N GLY A 10 -4.83 1.15 -5.58
CA GLY A 10 -5.77 1.32 -4.49
C GLY A 10 -5.11 1.86 -3.22
N LEU A 11 -3.95 1.32 -2.86
CA LEU A 11 -3.16 1.74 -1.70
C LEU A 11 -2.73 3.22 -1.85
N ILE A 12 -2.38 3.64 -3.07
CA ILE A 12 -1.97 5.02 -3.38
C ILE A 12 -3.14 5.99 -3.26
N GLU A 13 -4.29 5.65 -3.87
CA GLU A 13 -5.48 6.48 -3.82
C GLU A 13 -6.08 6.56 -2.41
N ASN A 14 -6.00 5.47 -1.66
CA ASN A 14 -6.55 5.37 -0.32
C ASN A 14 -5.70 6.11 0.73
N ASN A 15 -4.40 6.30 0.48
CA ASN A 15 -3.49 7.09 1.32
C ASN A 15 -3.49 6.70 2.81
N GLY A 16 -3.78 5.43 3.11
CA GLY A 16 -3.83 4.88 4.46
C GLY A 16 -5.10 5.20 5.25
N GLN A 17 -6.22 5.50 4.58
CA GLN A 17 -7.54 5.65 5.23
C GLN A 17 -8.17 4.31 5.63
N LEU A 18 -8.02 3.29 4.79
CA LEU A 18 -8.49 1.92 5.01
C LEU A 18 -7.32 1.02 5.33
N ASN A 19 -7.62 -0.01 6.11
CA ASN A 19 -6.68 -1.07 6.40
C ASN A 19 -6.37 -1.83 5.11
N GLU A 20 -5.20 -2.40 5.06
CA GLU A 20 -4.73 -3.22 3.95
C GLU A 20 -5.72 -4.34 3.55
N ILE A 21 -6.31 -5.01 4.54
CA ILE A 21 -7.31 -6.06 4.35
C ILE A 21 -8.61 -5.50 3.76
N ASP A 22 -9.10 -4.40 4.33
CA ASP A 22 -10.35 -3.75 3.90
C ASP A 22 -10.23 -3.21 2.46
N LEU A 23 -9.07 -2.65 2.15
CA LEU A 23 -8.71 -2.27 0.79
C LEU A 23 -8.72 -3.48 -0.14
N GLY A 24 -8.11 -4.59 0.26
CA GLY A 24 -8.08 -5.85 -0.50
C GLY A 24 -9.48 -6.33 -0.84
N THR A 25 -10.35 -6.41 0.18
CA THR A 25 -11.75 -6.79 0.01
C THR A 25 -12.49 -5.86 -0.93
N LYS A 26 -12.23 -4.55 -0.89
CA LYS A 26 -12.83 -3.57 -1.81
C LYS A 26 -12.44 -3.80 -3.28
N PHE A 27 -11.27 -4.37 -3.53
CA PHE A 27 -10.81 -4.75 -4.87
C PHE A 27 -11.19 -6.19 -5.27
N GLY A 28 -11.90 -6.92 -4.41
CA GLY A 28 -12.28 -8.32 -4.64
C GLY A 28 -11.12 -9.29 -4.41
N LEU A 29 -10.16 -8.92 -3.56
CA LEU A 29 -9.04 -9.76 -3.15
C LEU A 29 -9.35 -10.37 -1.79
N ASP A 30 -9.01 -11.66 -1.65
CA ASP A 30 -9.05 -12.35 -0.37
C ASP A 30 -7.98 -11.82 0.59
N GLU A 31 -8.20 -12.04 1.89
CA GLU A 31 -7.22 -11.73 2.92
C GLU A 31 -5.85 -12.37 2.65
N GLU A 32 -5.84 -13.61 2.20
CA GLU A 32 -4.60 -14.34 1.90
C GLU A 32 -3.86 -13.77 0.69
N GLU A 33 -4.57 -13.43 -0.38
CA GLU A 33 -3.98 -12.75 -1.54
C GLU A 33 -3.44 -11.38 -1.15
N THR A 34 -4.22 -10.64 -0.38
CA THR A 34 -3.88 -9.30 0.10
C THR A 34 -2.60 -9.34 0.95
N ARG A 35 -2.49 -10.27 1.89
CA ARG A 35 -1.26 -10.48 2.68
C ARG A 35 -0.07 -10.88 1.81
N LYS A 36 -0.25 -11.78 0.83
CA LYS A 36 0.82 -12.14 -0.11
C LYS A 36 1.32 -10.92 -0.89
N ILE A 37 0.40 -10.07 -1.35
CA ILE A 37 0.75 -8.83 -2.06
C ILE A 37 1.52 -7.88 -1.13
N ILE A 38 1.06 -7.69 0.10
CA ILE A 38 1.74 -6.84 1.11
C ILE A 38 3.15 -7.36 1.38
N VAL A 39 3.31 -8.67 1.64
CA VAL A 39 4.63 -9.28 1.88
C VAL A 39 5.55 -9.09 0.69
N GLN A 40 5.06 -9.26 -0.54
CA GLN A 40 5.86 -8.99 -1.73
C GLN A 40 6.23 -7.51 -1.87
N LEU A 41 5.28 -6.59 -1.65
CA LEU A 41 5.54 -5.15 -1.71
C LEU A 41 6.53 -4.71 -0.63
N LEU A 42 6.46 -5.32 0.55
CA LEU A 42 7.37 -5.08 1.66
C LEU A 42 8.77 -5.62 1.35
N SER A 43 8.85 -6.81 0.76
CA SER A 43 10.12 -7.38 0.27
C SER A 43 10.72 -6.60 -0.89
N GLU A 44 9.89 -5.96 -1.73
CA GLU A 44 10.31 -5.03 -2.79
C GLU A 44 10.59 -3.61 -2.29
N HIS A 45 10.49 -3.35 -0.98
CA HIS A 45 10.62 -2.00 -0.39
C HIS A 45 9.67 -0.95 -1.01
N LYS A 46 8.55 -1.37 -1.58
CA LYS A 46 7.50 -0.48 -2.10
C LYS A 46 6.59 0.07 -1.01
N ILE A 47 6.51 -0.63 0.13
CA ILE A 47 5.78 -0.20 1.32
C ILE A 47 6.67 -0.34 2.56
N GLU A 48 6.43 0.51 3.55
CA GLU A 48 7.10 0.50 4.85
C GLU A 48 6.07 0.34 5.96
N TYR A 49 6.46 -0.43 6.99
CA TYR A 49 5.65 -0.58 8.20
C TYR A 49 5.83 0.65 9.10
N LEU A 50 4.73 1.26 9.50
CA LEU A 50 4.64 2.42 10.38
C LEU A 50 3.54 2.15 11.41
N GLU A 51 3.95 1.87 12.64
CA GLU A 51 3.03 1.91 13.78
C GLU A 51 2.44 3.31 13.94
N ASN A 52 1.18 3.39 14.40
CA ASN A 52 0.43 4.60 14.76
C ASN A 52 -0.55 5.15 13.68
N ARG A 53 -1.19 4.28 12.88
CA ARG A 53 -2.32 4.63 11.96
C ARG A 53 -3.30 3.48 11.80
N SER A 54 -4.47 3.77 11.19
CA SER A 54 -5.44 2.77 10.75
C SER A 54 -4.77 1.71 9.86
N CYS A 55 -3.94 2.14 8.90
CA CYS A 55 -3.12 1.26 8.09
C CYS A 55 -1.67 1.31 8.58
N ASN A 56 -1.17 0.19 9.13
CA ASN A 56 0.23 0.10 9.59
C ASN A 56 1.23 0.05 8.43
N TYR A 57 0.77 0.08 7.17
CA TYR A 57 1.61 0.04 5.99
C TYR A 57 1.43 1.32 5.21
N ARG A 58 2.56 1.98 4.92
CA ARG A 58 2.60 3.19 4.10
C ARG A 58 3.35 2.87 2.83
N LEU A 59 2.89 3.43 1.72
CA LEU A 59 3.67 3.44 0.49
C LEU A 59 4.99 4.15 0.71
N SER A 60 6.08 3.43 0.44
CA SER A 60 7.39 4.04 0.32
C SER A 60 7.30 4.95 -0.90
N LYS A 61 7.22 6.25 -0.65
CA LYS A 61 7.13 7.22 -1.75
C LYS A 61 8.42 7.03 -2.55
N PRO A 62 8.38 6.78 -3.87
CA PRO A 62 9.56 7.03 -4.67
C PRO A 62 9.90 8.49 -4.42
N SER A 63 11.12 8.74 -3.98
CA SER A 63 11.63 10.04 -3.57
C SER A 63 11.48 11.06 -4.71
N LYS A 64 10.28 11.58 -4.94
CA LYS A 64 10.10 12.88 -5.56
C LYS A 64 10.53 13.87 -4.50
N ARG A 65 11.84 14.15 -4.53
CA ARG A 65 12.39 15.48 -4.25
C ARG A 65 11.49 16.50 -4.97
N LYS A 66 10.39 16.92 -4.35
CA LYS A 66 9.83 18.24 -4.66
C LYS A 66 10.60 19.18 -3.78
N ASN A 67 11.62 19.77 -4.40
CA ASN A 67 12.32 20.93 -3.91
C ASN A 67 11.31 21.90 -3.28
N LYS A 68 11.65 22.30 -2.07
CA LYS A 68 11.24 23.52 -1.42
C LYS A 68 11.42 24.66 -2.43
N SER A 69 10.33 25.20 -2.98
CA SER A 69 10.36 26.59 -3.43
C SER A 69 9.56 27.37 -2.40
N ARG A 70 10.31 28.20 -1.68
CA ARG A 70 9.80 29.34 -0.93
C ARG A 70 9.08 30.29 -1.87
#